data_AF-A0A445K819-F1
#
_entry.id   AF-A0A445K819-F1
#
_cell.length_a   1.000
_cell.length_b   1.000
_cell.length_c   1.000
_cell.angle_alpha   90.00
_cell.angle_beta   90.00
_cell.angle_gamma   90.00
#
_symmetry.space_group_name_H-M   'P 1'
#
loop_
_entity.id
_entity.type
_entity.pdbx_description
1 polymer ?
#
loop_
_entity_poly.entity_id
_entity_poly.type
_entity_poly.pdbx_seq_one_letter_code
_entity_poly.pdbx_strand_id
1 'polypeptide(L)'
;MPALYSNLLHNLDEFLARDRQLDADAAHAPGTVPSSLLSGSLSMALCYIQRAFRSGPMPPQPRILCLQGVADGPEQYVAIMNAIFSAQHSTVPIDSCYIGSNNSAFLQQASYITGGIYYKPPQLDGLYQYLSTVFATDLHSRAFLRLPKSVGVDFRASCFCHKQTIDMGYVCSVCLSIFCEHHDKCSTCGLVRVLFP
;
A
#
# COMPACT_ATOMS: atom_id res chain seq x y z
N MET A 1 -21.63 25.37 13.39
CA MET A 1 -20.31 25.20 12.75
C MET A 1 -19.14 25.17 13.77
N PRO A 2 -19.04 26.04 14.80
CA PRO A 2 -17.87 26.05 15.71
C PRO A 2 -17.74 24.81 16.61
N ALA A 3 -18.85 24.27 17.12
CA ALA A 3 -18.86 23.14 18.05
C ALA A 3 -18.44 21.79 17.42
N LEU A 4 -18.61 21.63 16.10
CA LEU A 4 -18.15 20.43 15.39
C LEU A 4 -16.62 20.46 15.23
N TYR A 5 -16.05 21.63 15.00
CA TYR A 5 -14.61 21.80 14.84
C TYR A 5 -13.87 21.59 16.16
N SER A 6 -14.42 22.09 17.28
CA SER A 6 -13.85 21.85 18.61
C SER A 6 -13.87 20.38 19.00
N ASN A 7 -14.96 19.65 18.70
CA ASN A 7 -15.03 18.21 18.95
C ASN A 7 -14.06 17.43 18.07
N LEU A 8 -13.90 17.81 16.80
CA LEU A 8 -12.93 17.19 15.90
C LEU A 8 -11.49 17.38 16.38
N LEU A 9 -11.12 18.62 16.75
CA LEU A 9 -9.79 18.92 17.28
C LEU A 9 -9.52 18.16 18.57
N HIS A 10 -10.49 18.10 19.49
CA HIS A 10 -10.37 17.33 20.73
C HIS A 10 -10.13 15.84 20.45
N ASN A 11 -10.90 15.24 19.54
CA ASN A 11 -10.73 13.83 19.17
C ASN A 11 -9.37 13.57 18.50
N LEU A 12 -8.88 14.54 17.70
CA LEU A 12 -7.58 14.47 17.06
C LEU A 12 -6.44 14.55 18.08
N ASP A 13 -6.54 15.44 19.06
CA ASP A 13 -5.58 15.56 20.16
C ASP A 13 -5.58 14.29 21.03
N GLU A 14 -6.75 13.72 21.33
CA GLU A 14 -6.87 12.47 22.08
C GLU A 14 -6.29 11.27 21.30
N PHE A 15 -6.46 11.27 19.97
CA PHE A 15 -5.84 10.28 19.10
C PHE A 15 -4.32 10.41 19.09
N LEU A 16 -3.79 11.63 18.88
CA LEU A 16 -2.35 11.91 18.90
C LEU A 16 -1.71 11.58 20.26
N ALA A 17 -2.43 11.83 21.36
CA ALA A 17 -1.97 11.48 22.69
C ALA A 17 -1.86 9.95 22.88
N ARG A 18 -2.84 9.18 22.39
CA ARG A 18 -2.79 7.72 22.40
C ARG A 18 -1.68 7.16 21.51
N ASP A 19 -1.50 7.74 20.32
CA ASP A 19 -0.45 7.31 19.37
C ASP A 19 0.95 7.49 19.97
N ARG A 20 1.20 8.64 20.64
CA ARG A 20 2.46 8.89 21.36
C ARG A 20 2.69 7.92 22.53
N GLN A 21 1.64 7.48 23.20
CA GLN A 21 1.75 6.48 24.27
C GLN A 21 2.15 5.12 23.70
N LEU A 22 1.56 4.71 22.58
CA LEU A 22 1.91 3.47 21.87
C LEU A 22 3.35 3.49 21.34
N ASP A 23 3.83 4.63 20.84
CA ASP A 23 5.23 4.80 20.45
C ASP A 23 6.20 4.67 21.66
N ALA A 24 5.82 5.20 22.83
CA ALA A 24 6.63 5.11 24.04
C ALA A 24 6.70 3.67 24.60
N ASP A 25 5.61 2.92 24.49
CA ASP A 25 5.55 1.50 24.85
C ASP A 25 6.34 0.63 23.85
N ALA A 26 6.30 0.96 22.55
CA ALA A 26 7.06 0.29 21.50
C ALA A 26 8.57 0.54 21.60
N ALA A 27 9.00 1.70 22.11
CA ALA A 27 10.41 2.03 22.31
C ALA A 27 11.12 1.14 23.35
N HIS A 28 10.37 0.37 24.16
CA HIS A 28 10.93 -0.59 25.13
C HIS A 28 11.20 -1.99 24.55
N ALA A 29 10.86 -2.25 23.28
CA ALA A 29 11.21 -3.47 22.55
C ALA A 29 12.24 -3.14 21.45
N PRO A 30 13.52 -3.57 21.57
CA PRO A 30 14.55 -3.19 20.61
C PRO A 30 14.33 -3.91 19.28
N GLY A 31 14.05 -3.17 18.20
CA GLY A 31 14.33 -3.59 16.83
C GLY A 31 13.18 -3.64 15.83
N THR A 32 11.92 -3.50 16.23
CA THR A 32 10.79 -3.63 15.29
C THR A 32 10.05 -2.30 15.16
N VAL A 33 10.36 -1.53 14.11
CA VAL A 33 9.49 -0.41 13.70
C VAL A 33 8.11 -1.01 13.40
N PRO A 34 7.02 -0.55 14.04
CA PRO A 34 5.70 -1.11 13.80
C PRO A 34 5.36 -0.97 12.32
N SER A 35 5.18 -2.11 11.64
CA SER A 35 4.86 -2.12 10.22
C SER A 35 3.45 -1.54 10.02
N SER A 36 3.30 -0.62 9.05
CA SER A 36 1.99 -0.04 8.75
C SER A 36 0.98 -1.14 8.42
N LEU A 37 -0.21 -1.16 9.02
CA LEU A 37 -1.27 -2.13 8.68
C LEU A 37 -2.00 -1.75 7.37
N LEU A 38 -1.23 -1.48 6.30
CA LEU A 38 -1.74 -1.03 5.01
C LEU A 38 -2.64 -2.08 4.34
N SER A 39 -2.27 -3.35 4.43
CA SER A 39 -3.06 -4.45 3.89
C SER A 39 -4.47 -4.53 4.50
N GLY A 40 -4.57 -4.33 5.82
CA GLY A 40 -5.84 -4.32 6.55
C GLY A 40 -6.72 -3.13 6.16
N SER A 41 -6.14 -1.92 6.10
CA SER A 41 -6.88 -0.72 5.73
C SER A 41 -7.38 -0.76 4.28
N LEU A 42 -6.57 -1.24 3.33
CA LEU A 42 -6.98 -1.46 1.94
C LEU A 42 -8.13 -2.46 1.85
N SER A 43 -8.04 -3.59 2.56
CA SER A 43 -9.09 -4.61 2.57
C SER A 43 -10.40 -4.06 3.14
N MET A 44 -10.35 -3.28 4.23
CA MET A 44 -11.53 -2.63 4.79
C MET A 44 -12.15 -1.62 3.82
N ALA A 45 -11.33 -0.80 3.17
CA ALA A 45 -11.78 0.17 2.18
C ALA A 45 -12.50 -0.52 1.01
N LEU A 46 -11.94 -1.61 0.48
CA LEU A 46 -12.55 -2.39 -0.59
C LEU A 46 -13.87 -3.03 -0.15
N CYS A 47 -13.95 -3.59 1.05
CA CYS A 47 -15.20 -4.11 1.61
C CYS A 47 -16.26 -3.00 1.74
N TYR A 48 -15.88 -1.79 2.17
CA TYR A 48 -16.79 -0.65 2.27
C TYR A 48 -17.31 -0.22 0.90
N ILE A 49 -16.41 -0.13 -0.09
CA ILE A 49 -16.75 0.19 -1.48
C ILE A 49 -17.70 -0.87 -2.04
N GLN A 50 -17.43 -2.16 -1.82
CA GLN A 50 -18.29 -3.24 -2.28
C GLN A 50 -19.67 -3.19 -1.64
N ARG A 51 -19.75 -2.84 -0.35
CA ARG A 51 -21.03 -2.59 0.31
C ARG A 51 -21.77 -1.40 -0.34
N ALA A 52 -21.09 -0.30 -0.63
CA ALA A 52 -21.68 0.86 -1.30
C ALA A 52 -22.19 0.52 -2.71
N PHE A 53 -21.43 -0.25 -3.50
CA PHE A 53 -21.86 -0.75 -4.81
C PHE A 53 -23.17 -1.55 -4.72
N ARG A 54 -23.33 -2.35 -3.66
CA ARG A 54 -24.55 -3.16 -3.46
C ARG A 54 -25.75 -2.38 -2.91
N SER A 55 -25.52 -1.23 -2.27
CA SER A 55 -26.56 -0.48 -1.55
C SER A 55 -27.15 0.67 -2.37
N GLY A 56 -26.41 1.20 -3.35
CA GLY A 56 -26.78 2.41 -4.10
C GLY A 56 -27.53 2.13 -5.41
N PRO A 57 -28.43 3.03 -5.85
CA PRO A 57 -29.13 2.92 -7.13
C PRO A 57 -28.25 3.26 -8.35
N MET A 58 -27.12 3.96 -8.15
CA MET A 58 -26.12 4.20 -9.20
C MET A 58 -24.76 3.63 -8.77
N PRO A 59 -23.97 3.07 -9.70
CA PRO A 59 -22.63 2.59 -9.39
C PRO A 59 -21.77 3.79 -8.98
N PRO A 60 -21.24 3.85 -7.74
CA PRO A 60 -20.26 4.86 -7.39
C PRO A 60 -19.02 4.71 -8.29
N GLN A 61 -18.30 5.81 -8.51
CA GLN A 61 -16.94 5.79 -9.06
C GLN A 61 -15.96 5.83 -7.88
N PRO A 62 -15.65 4.68 -7.24
CA PRO A 62 -14.79 4.66 -6.08
C PRO A 62 -13.34 4.98 -6.47
N ARG A 63 -12.62 5.52 -5.50
CA ARG A 63 -11.19 5.74 -5.58
C ARG A 63 -10.63 5.63 -4.18
N ILE A 64 -9.43 5.06 -4.09
CA ILE A 64 -8.69 4.98 -2.83
C ILE A 64 -7.48 5.89 -2.95
N LEU A 65 -7.28 6.76 -1.95
CA LEU A 65 -6.05 7.53 -1.77
C LEU A 65 -5.30 7.01 -0.55
N CYS A 66 -4.08 6.52 -0.76
CA CYS A 66 -3.18 6.06 0.28
C CYS A 66 -2.15 7.14 0.60
N LEU A 67 -2.12 7.60 1.85
CA LEU A 67 -1.09 8.48 2.38
C LEU A 67 -0.15 7.66 3.26
N GLN A 68 1.11 7.55 2.87
CA GLN A 68 2.09 6.70 3.55
C GLN A 68 3.32 7.54 3.94
N GLY A 69 3.66 7.53 5.23
CA GLY A 69 4.86 8.20 5.76
C GLY A 69 5.97 7.25 6.21
N VAL A 70 5.66 5.96 6.36
CA VAL A 70 6.58 4.93 6.88
C VAL A 70 7.06 4.01 5.78
N ALA A 71 8.28 3.50 5.94
CA ALA A 71 8.90 2.54 5.04
C ALA A 71 8.11 1.22 5.00
N ASP A 72 8.18 0.56 3.84
CA ASP A 72 7.51 -0.71 3.60
C ASP A 72 8.21 -1.87 4.33
N GLY A 73 7.42 -2.70 5.03
CA GLY A 73 7.89 -3.97 5.59
C GLY A 73 7.63 -5.13 4.63
N PRO A 74 8.63 -5.95 4.25
CA PRO A 74 8.47 -7.00 3.26
C PRO A 74 7.58 -8.16 3.73
N GLU A 75 7.31 -8.25 5.04
CA GLU A 75 6.40 -9.22 5.64
C GLU A 75 4.96 -9.09 5.12
N GLN A 76 4.52 -7.87 4.80
CA GLN A 76 3.15 -7.60 4.37
C GLN A 76 2.93 -7.67 2.86
N TYR A 77 3.98 -7.96 2.08
CA TYR A 77 3.94 -7.92 0.61
C TYR A 77 2.77 -8.73 0.04
N VAL A 78 2.61 -9.99 0.44
CA VAL A 78 1.56 -10.88 -0.08
C VAL A 78 0.16 -10.32 0.21
N ALA A 79 -0.05 -9.81 1.42
CA ALA A 79 -1.34 -9.27 1.83
C ALA A 79 -1.67 -7.97 1.08
N ILE A 80 -0.69 -7.08 0.91
CA ILE A 80 -0.85 -5.83 0.16
C ILE A 80 -1.12 -6.14 -1.32
N MET A 81 -0.36 -7.04 -1.94
CA MET A 81 -0.55 -7.42 -3.35
C MET A 81 -1.91 -8.06 -3.61
N ASN A 82 -2.37 -8.94 -2.72
CA ASN A 82 -3.71 -9.52 -2.84
C ASN A 82 -4.81 -8.44 -2.77
N ALA A 83 -4.65 -7.44 -1.90
CA ALA A 83 -5.57 -6.31 -1.84
C ALA A 83 -5.52 -5.44 -3.12
N ILE A 84 -4.32 -5.19 -3.67
CA ILE A 84 -4.14 -4.45 -4.93
C ILE A 84 -4.79 -5.18 -6.10
N PHE A 85 -4.57 -6.49 -6.26
CA PHE A 85 -5.20 -7.27 -7.32
C PHE A 85 -6.72 -7.33 -7.17
N SER A 86 -7.20 -7.38 -5.93
CA SER A 86 -8.64 -7.27 -5.64
C SER A 86 -9.20 -5.90 -6.07
N ALA A 87 -8.47 -4.81 -5.77
CA ALA A 87 -8.83 -3.47 -6.22
C ALA A 87 -8.84 -3.34 -7.74
N GLN A 88 -7.84 -3.91 -8.42
CA GLN A 88 -7.75 -3.95 -9.88
C GLN A 88 -8.95 -4.68 -10.50
N HIS A 89 -9.31 -5.84 -9.95
CA HIS A 89 -10.48 -6.61 -10.42
C HIS A 89 -11.79 -5.84 -10.22
N SER A 90 -11.91 -5.11 -9.12
CA SER A 90 -13.04 -4.20 -8.86
C SER A 90 -12.93 -2.85 -9.59
N THR A 91 -11.93 -2.66 -10.46
CA THR A 91 -11.69 -1.41 -11.22
C THR A 91 -11.58 -0.16 -10.34
N VAL A 92 -11.05 -0.31 -9.12
CA VAL A 92 -10.84 0.80 -8.18
C VAL A 92 -9.39 1.30 -8.29
N PRO A 93 -9.16 2.52 -8.81
CA PRO A 93 -7.81 3.08 -8.86
C PRO A 93 -7.31 3.40 -7.44
N ILE A 94 -6.06 3.01 -7.18
CA ILE A 94 -5.33 3.34 -5.95
C ILE A 94 -4.32 4.43 -6.26
N ASP A 95 -4.63 5.62 -5.79
CA ASP A 95 -3.68 6.73 -5.78
C ASP A 95 -2.84 6.67 -4.51
N SER A 96 -1.57 7.01 -4.63
CA SER A 96 -0.62 6.95 -3.53
C SER A 96 0.20 8.22 -3.44
N CYS A 97 0.24 8.79 -2.23
CA CYS A 97 1.09 9.92 -1.89
C CYS A 97 2.06 9.49 -0.79
N TYR A 98 3.35 9.51 -1.10
CA TYR A 98 4.39 9.11 -0.15
C TYR A 98 5.03 10.34 0.50
N ILE A 99 4.90 10.48 1.81
CA ILE A 99 5.32 11.66 2.60
C ILE A 99 6.73 11.47 3.20
N GLY A 100 7.28 10.25 3.19
CA GLY A 100 8.58 9.93 3.79
C GLY A 100 9.80 10.23 2.90
N SER A 101 10.99 10.03 3.47
CA SER A 101 12.29 10.24 2.82
C SER A 101 12.59 9.25 1.69
N ASN A 102 12.13 8.00 1.81
CA ASN A 102 12.35 6.93 0.83
C ASN A 102 11.22 6.85 -0.22
N ASN A 103 11.28 5.90 -1.14
CA ASN A 103 10.16 5.58 -2.02
C ASN A 103 9.55 4.24 -1.57
N SER A 104 8.24 4.06 -1.79
CA SER A 104 7.55 2.81 -1.51
C SER A 104 7.39 2.03 -2.81
N ALA A 105 8.03 0.86 -2.89
CA ALA A 105 7.91 -0.01 -4.05
C ALA A 105 6.48 -0.59 -4.15
N PHE A 106 5.86 -0.92 -3.01
CA PHE A 106 4.51 -1.49 -2.99
C PHE A 106 3.46 -0.50 -3.48
N LEU A 107 3.53 0.76 -3.08
CA LEU A 107 2.58 1.78 -3.54
C LEU A 107 2.81 2.17 -5.01
N GLN A 108 4.06 2.16 -5.47
CA GLN A 108 4.35 2.33 -6.89
C GLN A 108 3.73 1.21 -7.73
N GLN A 109 3.87 -0.05 -7.29
CA GLN A 109 3.20 -1.20 -7.91
C GLN A 109 1.68 -1.06 -7.83
N ALA A 110 1.13 -0.65 -6.68
CA ALA A 110 -0.31 -0.45 -6.48
C ALA A 110 -0.90 0.51 -7.49
N SER A 111 -0.31 1.70 -7.61
CA SER A 111 -0.77 2.72 -8.55
C SER A 111 -0.56 2.30 -10.00
N TYR A 112 0.53 1.62 -10.32
CA TYR A 112 0.74 1.10 -11.68
C TYR A 112 -0.30 0.04 -12.08
N ILE A 113 -0.53 -0.96 -11.23
CA ILE A 113 -1.44 -2.08 -11.50
C ILE A 113 -2.89 -1.63 -11.60
N THR A 114 -3.30 -0.70 -10.73
CA THR A 114 -4.68 -0.18 -10.70
C THR A 114 -4.93 1.00 -11.62
N GLY A 115 -3.89 1.52 -12.28
CA GLY A 115 -3.98 2.73 -13.12
C GLY A 115 -4.17 4.03 -12.33
N GLY A 116 -3.78 4.04 -11.06
CA GLY A 116 -3.73 5.23 -10.21
C GLY A 116 -2.43 6.03 -10.36
N ILE A 117 -2.28 7.06 -9.52
CA ILE A 117 -1.14 7.98 -9.55
C ILE A 117 -0.29 7.77 -8.30
N TYR A 118 1.02 7.59 -8.51
CA TYR A 118 2.02 7.66 -7.44
C TYR A 118 2.71 9.03 -7.48
N TYR A 119 2.68 9.76 -6.38
CA TYR A 119 3.40 11.02 -6.26
C TYR A 119 4.11 11.16 -4.92
N LYS A 120 5.34 11.67 -4.96
CA LYS A 120 6.12 12.02 -3.78
C LYS A 120 6.36 13.52 -3.77
N PRO A 121 5.69 14.29 -2.90
CA PRO A 121 5.92 15.72 -2.80
C PRO A 121 7.36 16.00 -2.35
N PRO A 122 8.10 16.87 -3.05
CA PRO A 122 9.46 17.25 -2.66
C PRO A 122 9.48 18.14 -1.40
N GLN A 123 8.41 18.91 -1.18
CA GLN A 123 8.24 19.80 -0.04
C GLN A 123 6.89 19.53 0.64
N LEU A 124 6.91 19.34 1.96
CA LEU A 124 5.69 19.05 2.73
C LEU A 124 4.86 20.30 3.02
N ASP A 125 5.47 21.49 3.03
CA ASP A 125 4.76 22.76 3.24
C ASP A 125 3.70 23.01 2.16
N GLY A 126 3.91 22.46 0.95
CA GLY A 126 2.99 22.51 -0.18
C GLY A 126 2.06 21.30 -0.28
N LEU A 127 1.96 20.44 0.74
CA LEU A 127 1.22 19.17 0.66
C LEU A 127 -0.24 19.37 0.19
N TYR A 128 -0.93 20.36 0.73
CA TYR A 128 -2.30 20.69 0.32
C TYR A 128 -2.38 20.99 -1.18
N GLN A 129 -1.45 21.79 -1.70
CA GLN A 129 -1.42 22.12 -3.13
C GLN A 129 -1.25 20.85 -3.97
N TYR A 130 -0.37 19.91 -3.58
CA TYR A 130 -0.20 18.64 -4.28
C TYR A 130 -1.46 17.76 -4.20
N LEU A 131 -2.09 17.68 -3.02
CA LEU A 131 -3.34 16.94 -2.82
C LEU A 131 -4.48 17.48 -3.70
N SER A 132 -4.66 18.79 -3.74
CA SER A 132 -5.69 19.44 -4.54
C SER A 132 -5.43 19.37 -6.05
N THR A 133 -4.18 19.50 -6.49
CA THR A 133 -3.86 19.55 -7.92
C THR A 133 -3.77 18.16 -8.57
N VAL A 134 -3.18 17.19 -7.87
CA VAL A 134 -2.95 15.85 -8.43
C VAL A 134 -4.11 14.90 -8.09
N PHE A 135 -4.50 14.84 -6.82
CA PHE A 135 -5.36 13.77 -6.33
C PHE A 135 -6.86 14.11 -6.34
N ALA A 136 -7.24 15.40 -6.29
CA ALA A 136 -8.65 15.81 -6.32
C ALA A 136 -9.31 15.72 -7.71
N THR A 137 -8.52 15.57 -8.77
CA THR A 137 -9.01 15.48 -10.16
C THR A 137 -9.77 14.18 -10.39
N ASP A 138 -10.98 14.23 -10.97
CA ASP A 138 -11.77 13.04 -11.28
C ASP A 138 -11.09 12.14 -12.35
N LEU A 139 -11.53 10.90 -12.49
CA LEU A 139 -10.86 9.91 -13.34
C LEU A 139 -10.90 10.29 -14.82
N HIS A 140 -11.93 10.99 -15.27
CA HIS A 140 -12.07 11.43 -16.66
C HIS A 140 -11.15 12.62 -16.94
N SER A 141 -11.14 13.65 -16.08
CA SER A 141 -10.29 14.84 -16.25
C SER A 141 -8.81 14.51 -16.26
N ARG A 142 -8.38 13.47 -15.54
CA ARG A 142 -6.98 12.99 -15.52
C ARG A 142 -6.44 12.62 -16.90
N ALA A 143 -7.29 12.13 -17.80
CA ALA A 143 -6.86 11.79 -19.16
C ALA A 143 -6.41 13.01 -19.98
N PHE A 144 -6.91 14.20 -19.62
CA PHE A 144 -6.58 15.46 -20.28
C PHE A 144 -5.45 16.24 -19.59
N LEU A 145 -5.11 15.87 -18.36
CA LEU A 145 -4.07 16.50 -17.57
C LEU A 145 -2.74 15.74 -17.72
N ARG A 146 -1.64 16.48 -17.88
CA ARG A 146 -0.29 15.89 -17.79
C ARG A 146 0.09 15.69 -16.34
N LEU A 147 -0.39 14.59 -15.76
CA LEU A 147 -0.07 14.21 -14.39
C LEU A 147 1.25 13.44 -14.32
N PRO A 148 1.94 13.49 -13.16
CA PRO A 148 3.16 12.71 -12.95
C PRO A 148 2.84 11.23 -13.11
N LYS A 149 3.55 10.58 -14.04
CA LYS A 149 3.46 9.13 -14.22
C LYS A 149 4.45 8.45 -13.28
N SER A 150 4.10 7.29 -12.75
CA SER A 150 5.05 6.41 -12.08
C SER A 150 6.11 5.95 -13.09
N VAL A 151 7.36 6.36 -12.91
CA VAL A 151 8.49 5.93 -13.75
C VAL A 151 9.40 5.07 -12.89
N GLY A 152 9.76 3.88 -13.38
CA GLY A 152 10.73 3.00 -12.71
C GLY A 152 10.14 2.20 -11.54
N VAL A 153 8.98 1.56 -11.75
CA VAL A 153 8.42 0.63 -10.76
C VAL A 153 9.28 -0.62 -10.69
N ASP A 154 9.73 -0.96 -9.48
CA ASP A 154 10.53 -2.15 -9.21
C ASP A 154 9.60 -3.36 -9.00
N PHE A 155 9.67 -4.36 -9.89
CA PHE A 155 8.90 -5.62 -9.82
C PHE A 155 9.73 -6.80 -9.34
N ARG A 156 10.92 -6.56 -8.77
CA ARG A 156 11.77 -7.65 -8.28
C ARG A 156 11.04 -8.45 -7.21
N ALA A 157 11.13 -9.77 -7.34
CA ALA A 157 10.55 -10.69 -6.39
C ALA A 157 11.30 -10.60 -5.05
N SER A 158 10.59 -10.74 -3.94
CA SER A 158 11.21 -10.93 -2.63
C SER A 158 11.23 -12.40 -2.26
N CYS A 159 12.38 -12.91 -1.82
CA CYS A 159 12.51 -14.32 -1.44
C CYS A 159 11.71 -14.63 -0.17
N PHE A 160 11.10 -15.80 -0.08
CA PHE A 160 10.34 -16.22 1.10
C PHE A 160 11.25 -16.56 2.30
N CYS A 161 12.53 -16.88 2.08
CA CYS A 161 13.51 -17.17 3.13
C CYS A 161 13.89 -15.93 3.94
N HIS A 162 14.42 -14.91 3.28
CA HIS A 162 15.02 -13.74 3.93
C HIS A 162 14.20 -12.45 3.76
N LYS A 163 13.13 -12.49 2.95
CA LYS A 163 12.28 -11.33 2.63
C LYS A 163 13.06 -10.19 1.95
N GLN A 164 14.14 -10.53 1.27
CA GLN A 164 14.97 -9.61 0.50
C GLN A 164 14.61 -9.69 -0.98
N THR A 165 14.73 -8.57 -1.69
CA THR A 165 14.57 -8.51 -3.14
C THR A 165 15.68 -9.28 -3.85
N ILE A 166 15.32 -10.12 -4.81
CA ILE A 166 16.26 -10.92 -5.62
C ILE A 166 15.97 -10.70 -7.11
N ASP A 167 17.03 -10.75 -7.92
CA ASP A 167 16.93 -10.67 -9.39
C ASP A 167 16.77 -12.06 -10.02
N MET A 168 17.47 -13.05 -9.48
CA MET A 168 17.41 -14.46 -9.88
C MET A 168 17.06 -15.29 -8.64
N GLY A 169 16.15 -16.25 -8.81
CA GLY A 169 15.74 -17.13 -7.73
C GLY A 169 14.95 -18.31 -8.24
N TYR A 170 14.81 -19.32 -7.40
CA TYR A 170 14.15 -20.55 -7.78
C TYR A 170 12.68 -20.56 -7.36
N VAL A 171 11.82 -21.13 -8.20
CA VAL A 171 10.36 -21.17 -7.95
C VAL A 171 9.88 -22.58 -7.69
N CYS A 172 9.07 -22.76 -6.64
CA CYS A 172 8.38 -24.02 -6.39
C CYS A 172 7.25 -24.24 -7.40
N SER A 173 7.32 -25.34 -8.15
CA SER A 173 6.31 -25.71 -9.15
C SER A 173 4.89 -25.95 -8.60
N VAL A 174 4.75 -26.15 -7.28
CA VAL A 174 3.46 -26.44 -6.64
C VAL A 174 2.84 -25.19 -6.02
N CYS A 175 3.60 -24.46 -5.20
CA CYS A 175 3.08 -23.32 -4.43
C CYS A 175 3.54 -21.96 -4.93
N LEU A 176 4.34 -21.91 -6.01
CA LEU A 176 4.89 -20.69 -6.61
C LEU A 176 5.68 -19.82 -5.62
N SER A 177 6.16 -20.40 -4.51
CA SER A 177 7.06 -19.70 -3.58
C SER A 177 8.45 -19.54 -4.21
N ILE A 178 9.03 -18.37 -3.97
CA ILE A 178 10.30 -17.93 -4.57
C ILE A 178 11.40 -17.98 -3.51
N PHE A 179 12.52 -18.62 -3.86
CA PHE A 179 13.67 -18.84 -2.98
C PHE A 179 14.95 -18.23 -3.58
N CYS A 180 15.83 -17.72 -2.72
CA CYS A 180 17.12 -17.14 -3.15
C CYS A 180 18.17 -18.21 -3.49
N GLU A 181 18.06 -19.39 -2.89
CA GLU A 181 18.99 -20.51 -3.09
C GLU A 181 18.22 -21.79 -3.41
N HIS A 182 18.96 -22.78 -3.94
CA HIS A 182 18.39 -24.09 -4.23
C HIS A 182 18.15 -24.86 -2.92
N HIS A 183 16.94 -25.40 -2.78
CA HIS A 183 16.52 -26.26 -1.67
C HIS A 183 15.87 -27.53 -2.20
N ASP A 184 16.30 -28.68 -1.70
CA ASP A 184 15.73 -29.99 -2.08
C ASP A 184 14.27 -30.16 -1.65
N LYS A 185 13.87 -29.42 -0.61
CA LYS A 185 12.51 -29.41 -0.04
C LYS A 185 12.00 -27.99 0.04
N CYS A 186 10.78 -27.76 -0.41
CA CYS A 186 10.14 -26.45 -0.24
C CYS A 186 9.75 -26.25 1.23
N SER A 187 10.26 -25.19 1.86
CA SER A 187 9.94 -24.84 3.26
C SER A 187 8.47 -24.48 3.48
N THR A 188 7.73 -24.13 2.41
CA THR A 188 6.31 -23.73 2.49
C THR A 188 5.36 -24.92 2.36
N CYS A 189 5.60 -25.84 1.42
CA CYS A 189 4.68 -26.96 1.16
C CYS A 189 5.25 -28.34 1.58
N GLY A 190 6.51 -28.41 2.01
CA GLY A 190 7.16 -29.64 2.48
C GLY A 190 7.49 -30.67 1.39
N LEU A 191 7.19 -30.37 0.12
CA LEU A 191 7.39 -31.31 -0.99
C LEU A 191 8.81 -31.25 -1.56
N VAL A 192 9.32 -32.44 -1.93
CA VAL A 192 10.59 -32.65 -2.63
C VAL A 192 10.33 -32.60 -4.13
N ARG A 193 10.14 -31.40 -4.71
CA ARG A 193 10.08 -31.26 -6.18
C ARG A 193 10.76 -29.99 -6.67
N VAL A 194 11.76 -30.27 -7.50
CA VAL A 194 12.62 -29.43 -8.34
C VAL A 194 12.19 -27.97 -8.39
N LEU A 195 12.92 -27.16 -7.63
CA LEU A 195 12.99 -25.73 -7.77
C LEU A 195 13.66 -25.41 -9.11
N PHE A 196 12.89 -24.92 -10.08
CA PHE A 196 13.40 -24.52 -11.40
C PHE A 196 14.12 -23.16 -11.28
N PRO A 197 15.24 -22.95 -12.00
CA PRO A 197 15.92 -21.66 -12.07
C PRO A 197 15.11 -20.60 -12.81
#